data_AF-A0A9R1F1V7-F1
#
_entry.id   AF-A0A9R1F1V7-F1
#
_cell.length_a   1.000
_cell.length_b   1.000
_cell.length_c   1.000
_cell.angle_alpha   90.00
_cell.angle_beta   90.00
_cell.angle_gamma   90.00
#
_symmetry.space_group_name_H-M   'P 1'
#
loop_
_entity.id
_entity.type
_entity.pdbx_description
1 polymer ?
#
loop_
_entity_poly.entity_id
_entity_poly.type
_entity_poly.pdbx_seq_one_letter_code
_entity_poly.pdbx_strand_id
1 'polypeptide(L)'
;MAPLTPRLVVPVDVKKTPWEQEVQLHNRWHPDIPPVADVTEGELFRVEMVDWTGGQVRDDDSADDIKSLDLTTPHYLSGPLRVVDAEGVPASPGDLLAVEICNLGPLPGDEWGYTGIFERENGGGFLTDHFPSARKAIWYFEGIYAHSPQIPGVRFPGLTHPGIVGTAPSAELLNIWNQRERELVDTGHESLKLCEVLHQRPLANLPTSHSCLLGKIQEGTPEWQRIANEAARTIPGRENGGNCDIKNLSRGSKVYLPVFVEGANLSTGDMHFSQGDGEVSFCGAIEMSGFLELKCEIIRGGMKEYLTPVGPTALHVNPIFEIGPVEPRFSEWLVFEGISVDESGKQHFLDASVAYKRAVLNAIEYLSKFGYSKEQAYLLLSCCPCEGRISGIVDAPNAVATLAIPTAISDQDIRPKRLGHGPKLRRLPDVLR
;
A
#
# COMPACT_ATOMS: atom_id res chain seq x y z
N MET A 1 37.40 0.71 3.79
CA MET A 1 36.96 1.17 2.45
C MET A 1 35.58 1.77 2.61
N ALA A 2 35.23 2.81 1.83
CA ALA A 2 33.85 3.30 1.82
C ALA A 2 32.91 2.17 1.34
N PRO A 3 31.65 2.12 1.83
CA PRO A 3 30.69 1.13 1.35
C PRO A 3 30.50 1.29 -0.17
N LEU A 4 30.30 0.17 -0.85
CA LEU A 4 30.08 0.14 -2.29
C LEU A 4 28.74 0.79 -2.61
N THR A 5 28.68 1.48 -3.76
CA THR A 5 27.41 1.90 -4.37
C THR A 5 26.49 0.69 -4.51
N PRO A 6 25.18 0.80 -4.24
CA PRO A 6 24.24 -0.30 -4.40
C PRO A 6 24.32 -0.88 -5.82
N ARG A 7 24.38 -2.21 -5.95
CA ARG A 7 24.25 -2.85 -7.27
C ARG A 7 22.82 -2.70 -7.77
N LEU A 8 22.61 -2.10 -8.94
CA LEU A 8 21.29 -2.04 -9.59
C LEU A 8 20.93 -3.43 -10.13
N VAL A 9 19.87 -4.04 -9.57
CA VAL A 9 19.44 -5.42 -9.87
C VAL A 9 18.29 -5.45 -10.85
N VAL A 10 17.31 -4.56 -10.64
CA VAL A 10 16.13 -4.40 -11.51
C VAL A 10 16.09 -2.93 -11.93
N PRO A 11 16.64 -2.57 -13.09
CA PRO A 11 16.46 -1.23 -13.67
C PRO A 11 15.06 -1.09 -14.26
N VAL A 12 14.50 0.11 -14.20
CA VAL A 12 13.21 0.44 -14.82
C VAL A 12 13.35 1.64 -15.75
N ASP A 13 12.73 1.54 -16.93
CA ASP A 13 12.52 2.67 -17.83
C ASP A 13 11.04 3.06 -17.80
N VAL A 14 10.71 4.17 -17.14
CA VAL A 14 9.33 4.67 -17.00
C VAL A 14 8.67 5.05 -18.34
N LYS A 15 9.44 5.10 -19.43
CA LYS A 15 8.90 5.33 -20.79
C LYS A 15 8.46 4.06 -21.48
N LYS A 16 8.76 2.90 -20.91
CA LYS A 16 8.36 1.59 -21.43
C LYS A 16 7.22 1.03 -20.62
N THR A 17 6.34 0.29 -21.29
CA THR A 17 5.31 -0.47 -20.58
C THR A 17 5.93 -1.56 -19.71
N PRO A 18 5.22 -2.07 -18.69
CA PRO A 18 5.75 -3.10 -17.80
C PRO A 18 6.22 -4.38 -18.49
N TRP A 19 5.60 -4.77 -19.61
CA TRP A 19 5.98 -5.94 -20.40
C TRP A 19 7.12 -5.68 -21.42
N GLU A 20 7.55 -4.43 -21.56
CA GLU A 20 8.69 -4.01 -22.41
C GLU A 20 9.97 -3.75 -21.60
N GLN A 21 9.92 -3.89 -20.28
CA GLN A 21 11.09 -3.72 -19.41
C GLN A 21 12.16 -4.76 -19.74
N GLU A 22 13.44 -4.36 -19.61
CA GLU A 22 14.58 -5.24 -19.90
C GLU A 22 14.62 -6.43 -18.95
N VAL A 23 14.40 -6.15 -17.66
CA VAL A 23 14.17 -7.16 -16.63
C VAL A 23 12.66 -7.33 -16.48
N GLN A 24 12.18 -8.57 -16.68
CA GLN A 24 10.75 -8.86 -16.70
C GLN A 24 10.12 -8.67 -15.32
N LEU A 25 9.02 -7.93 -15.26
CA LEU A 25 8.21 -7.77 -14.05
C LEU A 25 7.19 -8.92 -13.92
N HIS A 26 6.51 -9.04 -12.79
CA HIS A 26 5.37 -9.95 -12.62
C HIS A 26 4.24 -9.28 -11.85
N ASN A 27 3.00 -9.76 -11.99
CA ASN A 27 1.84 -9.15 -11.31
C ASN A 27 0.91 -10.18 -10.63
N ARG A 28 1.44 -11.37 -10.37
CA ARG A 28 0.77 -12.42 -9.60
C ARG A 28 1.74 -13.06 -8.61
N TRP A 29 1.19 -13.66 -7.56
CA TRP A 29 1.93 -14.51 -6.65
C TRP A 29 1.80 -15.98 -7.05
N HIS A 30 2.93 -16.65 -7.27
CA HIS A 30 2.99 -18.08 -7.56
C HIS A 30 4.39 -18.63 -7.25
N PRO A 31 4.51 -19.86 -6.69
CA PRO A 31 5.82 -20.46 -6.37
C PRO A 31 6.73 -20.64 -7.58
N ASP A 32 6.15 -20.95 -8.74
CA ASP A 32 6.91 -21.32 -9.95
C ASP A 32 7.37 -20.11 -10.80
N ILE A 33 7.11 -18.86 -10.38
CA ILE A 33 7.65 -17.71 -11.14
C ILE A 33 9.17 -17.69 -10.94
N PRO A 34 9.97 -17.82 -12.01
CA PRO A 34 11.42 -17.91 -11.88
C PRO A 34 12.02 -16.58 -11.44
N PRO A 35 13.10 -16.59 -10.64
CA PRO A 35 13.76 -15.37 -10.22
C PRO A 35 14.40 -14.63 -11.40
N VAL A 36 14.37 -13.30 -11.35
CA VAL A 36 14.99 -12.46 -12.37
C VAL A 36 16.49 -12.31 -12.16
N ALA A 37 16.94 -12.33 -10.90
CA ALA A 37 18.32 -12.21 -10.49
C ALA A 37 18.56 -12.84 -9.11
N ASP A 38 19.84 -13.07 -8.80
CA ASP A 38 20.29 -13.48 -7.47
C ASP A 38 20.82 -12.26 -6.69
N VAL A 39 20.61 -12.26 -5.38
CA VAL A 39 21.23 -11.33 -4.42
C VAL A 39 21.84 -12.13 -3.28
N THR A 40 23.04 -11.73 -2.86
CA THR A 40 23.74 -12.38 -1.75
C THR A 40 23.40 -11.66 -0.46
N GLU A 41 23.20 -12.41 0.63
CA GLU A 41 23.00 -11.80 1.93
C GLU A 41 24.14 -10.85 2.29
N GLY A 42 23.81 -9.77 2.98
CA GLY A 42 24.77 -8.72 3.30
C GLY A 42 25.11 -7.76 2.15
N GLU A 43 24.75 -8.09 0.91
CA GLU A 43 24.91 -7.19 -0.24
C GLU A 43 23.95 -6.00 -0.14
N LEU A 44 24.44 -4.80 -0.48
CA LEU A 44 23.61 -3.62 -0.68
C LEU A 44 23.24 -3.53 -2.18
N PHE A 45 21.95 -3.56 -2.48
CA PHE A 45 21.46 -3.58 -3.85
C PHE A 45 20.25 -2.67 -4.05
N ARG A 46 19.97 -2.28 -5.30
CA ARG A 46 18.87 -1.38 -5.68
C ARG A 46 17.90 -2.09 -6.60
N VAL A 47 16.62 -1.90 -6.33
CA VAL A 47 15.49 -2.32 -7.15
C VAL A 47 14.70 -1.07 -7.52
N GLU A 48 14.50 -0.83 -8.80
CA GLU A 48 13.63 0.22 -9.31
C GLU A 48 12.28 -0.38 -9.68
N MET A 49 11.23 0.41 -9.60
CA MET A 49 9.87 -0.02 -9.90
C MET A 49 9.07 1.08 -10.59
N VAL A 50 8.22 0.65 -11.52
CA VAL A 50 7.14 1.49 -12.05
C VAL A 50 6.08 1.68 -10.96
N ASP A 51 5.24 2.72 -11.10
CA ASP A 51 4.01 2.81 -10.31
C ASP A 51 3.15 1.53 -10.51
N TRP A 52 2.28 1.23 -9.55
CA TRP A 52 1.54 -0.03 -9.53
C TRP A 52 0.66 -0.28 -10.75
N THR A 53 0.24 0.77 -11.44
CA THR A 53 -0.59 0.72 -12.65
C THR A 53 0.23 0.53 -13.91
N GLY A 54 1.55 0.74 -13.83
CA GLY A 54 2.47 0.66 -14.96
C GLY A 54 2.30 1.80 -15.95
N GLY A 55 2.04 3.02 -15.47
CA GLY A 55 1.90 4.22 -16.30
C GLY A 55 0.51 4.46 -16.89
N GLN A 56 -0.55 3.85 -16.35
CA GLN A 56 -1.92 4.12 -16.83
C GLN A 56 -2.41 5.51 -16.42
N VAL A 57 -1.97 6.00 -15.26
CA VAL A 57 -2.31 7.33 -14.74
C VAL A 57 -1.31 8.36 -15.22
N ARG A 58 -1.80 9.52 -15.66
CA ARG A 58 -0.97 10.60 -16.22
C ARG A 58 -0.96 11.82 -15.32
N ASP A 59 0.13 12.59 -15.39
CA ASP A 59 0.23 13.96 -14.87
C ASP A 59 -0.61 14.91 -15.75
N ASP A 60 -1.91 14.89 -15.52
CA ASP A 60 -2.90 15.78 -16.13
C ASP A 60 -4.05 16.08 -15.16
N ASP A 61 -4.87 17.08 -15.47
CA ASP A 61 -6.00 17.52 -14.64
C ASP A 61 -7.31 16.72 -14.91
N SER A 62 -7.24 15.56 -15.59
CA SER A 62 -8.41 14.71 -15.85
C SER A 62 -8.41 13.46 -14.99
N ALA A 63 -9.54 13.11 -14.38
CA ALA A 63 -9.70 11.84 -13.66
C ALA A 63 -10.22 10.69 -14.55
N ASP A 64 -10.24 10.87 -15.87
CA ASP A 64 -10.73 9.84 -16.79
C ASP A 64 -9.87 8.58 -16.77
N ASP A 65 -8.56 8.72 -16.57
CA ASP A 65 -7.65 7.59 -16.40
C ASP A 65 -7.96 6.77 -15.15
N ILE A 66 -8.20 7.41 -14.00
CA ILE A 66 -8.67 6.75 -12.77
C ILE A 66 -10.01 6.05 -12.99
N LYS A 67 -10.92 6.68 -13.74
CA LYS A 67 -12.24 6.12 -14.04
C LYS A 67 -12.14 4.83 -14.87
N SER A 68 -11.27 4.81 -15.87
CA SER A 68 -11.16 3.72 -16.85
C SER A 68 -9.98 2.77 -16.61
N LEU A 69 -9.33 2.86 -15.45
CA LEU A 69 -8.15 2.07 -15.10
C LEU A 69 -8.44 0.56 -15.17
N ASP A 70 -7.56 -0.21 -15.80
CA ASP A 70 -7.70 -1.68 -15.83
C ASP A 70 -7.14 -2.29 -14.55
N LEU A 71 -8.01 -2.47 -13.55
CA LEU A 71 -7.67 -3.07 -12.25
C LEU A 71 -7.33 -4.57 -12.30
N THR A 72 -7.30 -5.21 -13.48
CA THR A 72 -6.81 -6.58 -13.65
C THR A 72 -5.29 -6.66 -13.83
N THR A 73 -4.68 -5.55 -14.26
CA THR A 73 -3.23 -5.42 -14.47
C THR A 73 -2.40 -5.27 -13.19
N PRO A 74 -2.82 -4.54 -12.14
CA PRO A 74 -1.94 -4.29 -11.02
C PRO A 74 -1.80 -5.52 -10.12
N HIS A 75 -0.70 -5.61 -9.37
CA HIS A 75 0.41 -4.63 -9.25
C HIS A 75 1.61 -5.13 -10.05
N TYR A 76 2.32 -4.25 -10.78
CA TYR A 76 3.57 -4.63 -11.43
C TYR A 76 4.73 -4.64 -10.43
N LEU A 77 5.22 -5.83 -10.10
CA LEU A 77 6.25 -6.05 -9.10
C LEU A 77 7.61 -6.27 -9.73
N SER A 78 8.62 -5.71 -9.09
CA SER A 78 10.03 -5.92 -9.38
C SER A 78 10.56 -7.08 -8.57
N GLY A 79 11.04 -8.10 -9.28
CA GLY A 79 11.38 -9.41 -8.74
C GLY A 79 10.79 -10.53 -9.62
N PRO A 80 10.79 -11.79 -9.15
CA PRO A 80 11.32 -12.21 -7.86
C PRO A 80 12.85 -12.24 -7.81
N LEU A 81 13.43 -11.95 -6.65
CA LEU A 81 14.86 -12.04 -6.40
C LEU A 81 15.15 -13.29 -5.57
N ARG A 82 16.07 -14.12 -6.05
CA ARG A 82 16.55 -15.29 -5.30
C ARG A 82 17.63 -14.84 -4.32
N VAL A 83 17.40 -15.08 -3.03
CA VAL A 83 18.34 -14.72 -1.97
C VAL A 83 19.19 -15.93 -1.59
N VAL A 84 20.51 -15.76 -1.61
CA VAL A 84 21.51 -16.78 -1.23
C VAL A 84 22.39 -16.27 -0.09
N ASP A 85 22.92 -17.19 0.73
CA ASP A 85 23.92 -16.84 1.74
C ASP A 85 25.31 -16.59 1.13
N ALA A 86 26.30 -16.27 1.97
CA ALA A 86 27.66 -15.98 1.55
C ALA A 86 28.34 -17.15 0.79
N GLU A 87 27.91 -18.39 1.03
CA GLU A 87 28.38 -19.60 0.34
C GLU A 87 27.58 -19.92 -0.94
N GLY A 88 26.54 -19.14 -1.24
CA GLY A 88 25.68 -19.34 -2.41
C GLY A 88 24.53 -20.32 -2.17
N VAL A 89 24.26 -20.71 -0.92
CA VAL A 89 23.15 -21.58 -0.55
C VAL A 89 21.87 -20.76 -0.42
N PRO A 90 20.81 -21.08 -1.17
CA PRO A 90 19.57 -20.31 -1.14
C PRO A 90 18.89 -20.32 0.23
N ALA A 91 18.12 -19.27 0.53
CA ALA A 91 17.12 -19.30 1.59
C ALA A 91 16.22 -20.53 1.41
N SER A 92 15.81 -21.17 2.50
CA SER A 92 15.00 -22.40 2.44
C SER A 92 13.67 -22.22 3.16
N PRO A 93 12.62 -22.97 2.78
CA PRO A 93 11.35 -22.94 3.49
C PRO A 93 11.53 -23.14 5.01
N GLY A 94 10.96 -22.24 5.82
CA GLY A 94 11.16 -22.22 7.28
C GLY A 94 12.20 -21.21 7.78
N ASP A 95 13.01 -20.64 6.89
CA ASP A 95 13.87 -19.50 7.22
C ASP A 95 13.06 -18.20 7.39
N LEU A 96 13.63 -17.21 8.07
CA LEU A 96 13.17 -15.82 7.95
C LEU A 96 14.14 -15.03 7.08
N LEU A 97 13.59 -14.23 6.19
CA LEU A 97 14.32 -13.27 5.41
C LEU A 97 14.19 -11.90 6.07
N ALA A 98 15.27 -11.41 6.68
CA ALA A 98 15.33 -10.04 7.18
C ALA A 98 15.69 -9.12 6.00
N VAL A 99 14.82 -8.16 5.69
CA VAL A 99 14.98 -7.18 4.62
C VAL A 99 15.05 -5.79 5.25
N GLU A 100 16.22 -5.17 5.19
CA GLU A 100 16.45 -3.80 5.64
C GLU A 100 16.26 -2.84 4.47
N ILE A 101 15.42 -1.83 4.67
CA ILE A 101 15.19 -0.76 3.69
C ILE A 101 16.19 0.36 3.96
N CYS A 102 17.39 0.27 3.38
CA CYS A 102 18.47 1.21 3.66
C CYS A 102 18.20 2.62 3.13
N ASN A 103 17.56 2.72 1.95
CA ASN A 103 17.19 3.99 1.34
C ASN A 103 16.06 3.77 0.32
N LEU A 104 15.38 4.86 -0.06
CA LEU A 104 14.23 4.81 -0.96
C LEU A 104 13.86 6.22 -1.43
N GLY A 105 13.15 6.32 -2.55
CA GLY A 105 12.66 7.59 -3.09
C GLY A 105 12.07 7.47 -4.50
N PRO A 106 11.64 8.60 -5.09
CA PRO A 106 11.20 8.63 -6.48
C PRO A 106 12.36 8.35 -7.44
N LEU A 107 12.04 7.93 -8.67
CA LEU A 107 13.05 7.83 -9.72
C LEU A 107 13.48 9.22 -10.20
N PRO A 108 14.79 9.45 -10.45
CA PRO A 108 15.25 10.73 -10.97
C PRO A 108 14.59 11.10 -12.30
N GLY A 109 13.98 12.28 -12.38
CA GLY A 109 13.22 12.74 -13.53
C GLY A 109 11.76 12.28 -13.59
N ASP A 110 11.27 11.58 -12.57
CA ASP A 110 9.88 11.14 -12.38
C ASP A 110 9.36 11.56 -10.99
N GLU A 111 9.76 12.76 -10.52
CA GLU A 111 9.45 13.27 -9.18
C GLU A 111 8.01 13.81 -9.02
N TRP A 112 7.04 12.98 -9.32
CA TRP A 112 5.61 13.25 -9.13
C TRP A 112 4.86 11.96 -8.76
N GLY A 113 3.61 12.12 -8.35
CA GLY A 113 2.73 11.00 -8.06
C GLY A 113 1.27 11.42 -8.04
N TYR A 114 0.39 10.49 -7.71
CA TYR A 114 -1.05 10.74 -7.71
C TYR A 114 -1.77 10.08 -6.54
N THR A 115 -2.93 10.62 -6.20
CA THR A 115 -3.92 9.99 -5.34
C THR A 115 -5.26 10.05 -6.03
N GLY A 116 -6.02 8.95 -6.02
CA GLY A 116 -7.30 8.83 -6.69
C GLY A 116 -8.45 8.48 -5.75
N ILE A 117 -9.66 8.72 -6.25
CA ILE A 117 -10.89 8.05 -5.81
C ILE A 117 -11.34 7.25 -7.02
N PHE A 118 -11.53 5.94 -6.88
CA PHE A 118 -12.06 5.13 -7.98
C PHE A 118 -13.54 5.41 -8.25
N GLU A 119 -13.96 5.15 -9.49
CA GLU A 119 -15.39 5.09 -9.81
C GLU A 119 -16.02 3.91 -9.06
N ARG A 120 -17.25 4.07 -8.58
CA ARG A 120 -17.97 3.01 -7.84
C ARG A 120 -18.03 1.69 -8.61
N GLU A 121 -18.25 1.78 -9.92
CA GLU A 121 -18.39 0.62 -10.81
C GLU A 121 -17.02 0.05 -11.23
N ASN A 122 -15.91 0.71 -10.90
CA ASN A 122 -14.55 0.30 -11.26
C ASN A 122 -13.58 0.50 -10.08
N GLY A 123 -13.71 -0.35 -9.06
CA GLY A 123 -12.82 -0.38 -7.89
C GLY A 123 -13.52 0.01 -6.59
N GLY A 124 -14.14 1.19 -6.54
CA GLY A 124 -14.67 1.76 -5.30
C GLY A 124 -13.58 2.03 -4.24
N GLY A 125 -13.93 1.97 -2.96
CA GLY A 125 -13.10 2.41 -1.85
C GLY A 125 -13.91 2.59 -0.56
N PHE A 126 -13.26 3.05 0.50
CA PHE A 126 -13.84 3.06 1.85
C PHE A 126 -15.11 3.92 1.99
N LEU A 127 -15.14 5.07 1.29
CA LEU A 127 -16.26 6.03 1.29
C LEU A 127 -16.97 6.14 -0.07
N THR A 128 -17.02 5.05 -0.85
CA THR A 128 -17.63 5.06 -2.21
C THR A 128 -19.09 5.54 -2.21
N ASP A 129 -19.81 5.32 -1.12
CA ASP A 129 -21.19 5.76 -0.94
C ASP A 129 -21.34 7.29 -0.81
N HIS A 130 -20.27 7.97 -0.41
CA HIS A 130 -20.18 9.44 -0.35
C HIS A 130 -19.49 10.00 -1.61
N PHE A 131 -18.51 9.28 -2.15
CA PHE A 131 -17.70 9.69 -3.29
C PHE A 131 -17.69 8.62 -4.39
N PRO A 132 -18.81 8.46 -5.13
CA PRO A 132 -18.95 7.36 -6.09
C PRO A 132 -18.24 7.62 -7.43
N SER A 133 -17.81 8.85 -7.69
CA SER A 133 -17.26 9.25 -8.99
C SER A 133 -15.76 9.44 -8.92
N ALA A 134 -15.08 9.05 -10.00
CA ALA A 134 -13.64 9.14 -10.08
C ALA A 134 -13.11 10.56 -9.82
N ARG A 135 -12.01 10.67 -9.06
CA ARG A 135 -11.26 11.91 -8.81
C ARG A 135 -9.77 11.62 -8.79
N LYS A 136 -8.95 12.64 -9.06
CA LYS A 136 -7.50 12.57 -9.05
C LYS A 136 -6.92 13.86 -8.44
N ALA A 137 -5.87 13.72 -7.65
CA ALA A 137 -4.96 14.80 -7.27
C ALA A 137 -3.54 14.39 -7.68
N ILE A 138 -2.83 15.31 -8.31
CA ILE A 138 -1.41 15.14 -8.65
C ILE A 138 -0.57 15.78 -7.55
N TRP A 139 0.54 15.14 -7.22
CA TRP A 139 1.51 15.57 -6.24
C TRP A 139 2.88 15.75 -6.89
N TYR A 140 3.55 16.84 -6.57
CA TYR A 140 4.93 17.10 -7.00
C TYR A 140 5.87 17.03 -5.82
N PHE A 141 7.05 16.43 -6.03
CA PHE A 141 8.03 16.22 -4.96
C PHE A 141 9.15 17.28 -5.01
N GLU A 142 9.38 17.91 -3.87
CA GLU A 142 10.45 18.88 -3.64
C GLU A 142 11.35 18.39 -2.51
N GLY A 143 12.35 17.59 -2.88
CA GLY A 143 13.21 16.92 -1.91
C GLY A 143 12.39 15.96 -1.04
N ILE A 144 12.20 16.29 0.23
CA ILE A 144 11.40 15.46 1.16
C ILE A 144 9.92 15.83 1.18
N TYR A 145 9.51 16.92 0.54
CA TYR A 145 8.14 17.46 0.63
C TYR A 145 7.29 17.11 -0.58
N ALA A 146 5.99 16.92 -0.37
CA ALA A 146 4.99 16.89 -1.44
C ALA A 146 4.00 18.06 -1.31
N HIS A 147 3.49 18.52 -2.45
CA HIS A 147 2.38 19.46 -2.54
C HIS A 147 1.52 19.13 -3.77
N SER A 148 0.25 19.57 -3.77
CA SER A 148 -0.69 19.34 -4.86
C SER A 148 -1.37 20.64 -5.29
N PRO A 149 -1.40 20.99 -6.59
CA PRO A 149 -2.22 22.09 -7.08
C PRO A 149 -3.72 21.88 -6.85
N GLN A 150 -4.19 20.64 -6.87
CA GLN A 150 -5.59 20.29 -6.66
C GLN A 150 -5.99 20.35 -5.16
N ILE A 151 -5.03 20.34 -4.22
CA ILE A 151 -5.27 20.49 -2.78
C ILE A 151 -4.41 21.65 -2.22
N PRO A 152 -4.83 22.91 -2.45
CA PRO A 152 -4.02 24.08 -2.14
C PRO A 152 -3.84 24.28 -0.63
N GLY A 153 -2.73 24.91 -0.24
CA GLY A 153 -2.45 25.24 1.16
C GLY A 153 -1.94 24.05 1.98
N VAL A 154 -1.61 22.93 1.32
CA VAL A 154 -1.02 21.76 1.96
C VAL A 154 0.39 21.51 1.44
N ARG A 155 1.32 21.27 2.36
CA ARG A 155 2.67 20.80 2.07
C ARG A 155 3.19 20.00 3.24
N PHE A 156 3.70 18.78 2.99
CA PHE A 156 4.19 17.92 4.08
C PHE A 156 5.39 17.07 3.65
N PRO A 157 6.30 16.76 4.59
CA PRO A 157 7.32 15.77 4.35
C PRO A 157 6.69 14.38 4.18
N GLY A 158 7.12 13.63 3.16
CA GLY A 158 6.63 12.28 2.91
C GLY A 158 7.16 11.28 3.93
N LEU A 159 6.32 10.31 4.30
CA LEU A 159 6.76 9.07 4.95
C LEU A 159 6.80 7.99 3.86
N THR A 160 7.86 8.02 3.07
CA THR A 160 7.96 7.20 1.85
C THR A 160 8.23 5.73 2.20
N HIS A 161 7.50 4.82 1.56
CA HIS A 161 7.52 3.37 1.82
C HIS A 161 7.02 2.59 0.59
N PRO A 162 7.33 1.28 0.48
CA PRO A 162 6.61 0.40 -0.43
C PRO A 162 5.26 -0.05 0.18
N GLY A 163 4.19 -0.04 -0.60
CA GLY A 163 2.94 -0.74 -0.29
C GLY A 163 3.12 -2.25 -0.34
N ILE A 164 3.96 -2.73 -1.28
CA ILE A 164 4.24 -4.15 -1.50
C ILE A 164 5.68 -4.55 -1.19
N VAL A 165 5.84 -5.46 -0.23
CA VAL A 165 7.06 -6.25 0.00
C VAL A 165 6.67 -7.64 0.44
N GLY A 166 7.19 -8.68 -0.22
CA GLY A 166 6.85 -10.06 0.15
C GLY A 166 7.67 -11.13 -0.55
N THR A 167 7.60 -12.34 -0.02
CA THR A 167 8.21 -13.56 -0.58
C THR A 167 7.18 -14.36 -1.37
N ALA A 168 7.62 -15.24 -2.27
CA ALA A 168 6.68 -16.11 -2.97
C ALA A 168 6.04 -17.14 -2.01
N PRO A 169 4.73 -17.45 -2.16
CA PRO A 169 4.09 -18.50 -1.39
C PRO A 169 4.56 -19.89 -1.82
N SER A 170 4.42 -20.88 -0.93
CA SER A 170 4.44 -22.28 -1.33
C SER A 170 3.16 -22.65 -2.10
N ALA A 171 3.17 -23.77 -2.82
CA ALA A 171 1.97 -24.28 -3.47
C ALA A 171 0.82 -24.55 -2.47
N GLU A 172 1.15 -25.03 -1.27
CA GLU A 172 0.15 -25.25 -0.21
C GLU A 172 -0.46 -23.93 0.27
N LEU A 173 0.37 -22.91 0.52
CA LEU A 173 -0.11 -21.59 0.96
C LEU A 173 -0.96 -20.91 -0.11
N LEU A 174 -0.53 -20.98 -1.38
CA LEU A 174 -1.30 -20.47 -2.51
C LEU A 174 -2.69 -21.14 -2.60
N ASN A 175 -2.76 -22.45 -2.40
CA ASN A 175 -4.03 -23.17 -2.39
C ASN A 175 -4.93 -22.73 -1.23
N ILE A 176 -4.38 -22.51 -0.03
CA ILE A 176 -5.12 -21.97 1.12
C ILE A 176 -5.73 -20.61 0.77
N TRP A 177 -4.95 -19.71 0.16
CA TRP A 177 -5.41 -18.38 -0.26
C TRP A 177 -6.55 -18.47 -1.26
N ASN A 178 -6.32 -19.21 -2.36
CA ASN A 178 -7.30 -19.36 -3.43
C ASN A 178 -8.60 -20.00 -2.93
N GLN A 179 -8.52 -20.96 -2.01
CA GLN A 179 -9.69 -21.62 -1.44
C GLN A 179 -10.51 -20.67 -0.56
N ARG A 180 -9.89 -20.01 0.42
CA ARG A 180 -10.63 -19.15 1.37
C ARG A 180 -11.20 -17.90 0.71
N GLU A 181 -10.48 -17.32 -0.27
CA GLU A 181 -10.95 -16.16 -1.02
C GLU A 181 -12.10 -16.52 -1.98
N ARG A 182 -12.05 -17.72 -2.57
CA ARG A 182 -13.17 -18.25 -3.37
C ARG A 182 -14.39 -18.51 -2.51
N GLU A 183 -14.23 -19.15 -1.35
CA GLU A 183 -15.33 -19.38 -0.40
C GLU A 183 -15.99 -18.06 0.03
N LEU A 184 -15.18 -17.01 0.28
CA LEU A 184 -15.68 -15.68 0.57
C LEU A 184 -16.52 -15.10 -0.57
N VAL A 185 -16.06 -15.23 -1.82
CA VAL A 185 -16.80 -14.77 -3.00
C VAL A 185 -18.09 -15.57 -3.19
N ASP A 186 -18.03 -16.90 -3.05
CA ASP A 186 -19.17 -17.78 -3.31
C ASP A 186 -20.28 -17.63 -2.25
N THR A 187 -19.95 -17.24 -1.01
CA THR A 187 -20.89 -17.22 0.12
C THR A 187 -21.15 -15.83 0.73
N GLY A 188 -20.27 -14.85 0.51
CA GLY A 188 -20.28 -13.60 1.26
C GLY A 188 -21.29 -12.54 0.78
N HIS A 189 -21.76 -12.62 -0.47
CA HIS A 189 -22.60 -11.57 -1.08
C HIS A 189 -23.95 -11.36 -0.38
N GLU A 190 -24.46 -12.34 0.36
CA GLU A 190 -25.74 -12.24 1.08
C GLU A 190 -25.61 -11.63 2.48
N SER A 191 -24.41 -11.60 3.07
CA SER A 191 -24.23 -11.31 4.51
C SER A 191 -23.18 -10.25 4.84
N LEU A 192 -22.20 -10.02 3.96
CA LEU A 192 -21.09 -9.11 4.23
C LEU A 192 -21.31 -7.76 3.54
N LYS A 193 -21.41 -6.72 4.35
CA LYS A 193 -21.47 -5.33 3.89
C LYS A 193 -20.45 -4.53 4.68
N LEU A 194 -19.78 -3.59 4.03
CA LEU A 194 -19.04 -2.55 4.72
C LEU A 194 -19.97 -1.35 4.87
N CYS A 195 -20.41 -1.07 6.10
CA CYS A 195 -21.31 0.04 6.43
C CYS A 195 -22.63 0.04 5.66
N GLU A 196 -23.30 -1.11 5.55
CA GLU A 196 -24.63 -1.32 4.94
C GLU A 196 -24.78 -1.01 3.43
N VAL A 197 -23.73 -0.53 2.78
CA VAL A 197 -23.72 -0.29 1.34
C VAL A 197 -23.36 -1.61 0.66
N LEU A 198 -24.28 -2.13 -0.15
CA LEU A 198 -24.01 -3.28 -1.02
C LEU A 198 -22.99 -2.83 -2.07
N HIS A 199 -21.72 -3.04 -1.79
CA HIS A 199 -20.64 -2.66 -2.68
C HIS A 199 -20.71 -3.51 -3.96
N GLN A 200 -20.63 -2.85 -5.11
CA GLN A 200 -20.38 -3.51 -6.39
C GLN A 200 -18.90 -3.92 -6.55
N ARG A 201 -18.07 -3.72 -5.51
CA ARG A 201 -16.69 -4.23 -5.44
C ARG A 201 -16.72 -5.75 -5.20
N PRO A 202 -15.88 -6.54 -5.89
CA PRO A 202 -15.72 -7.96 -5.56
C PRO A 202 -15.17 -8.13 -4.13
N LEU A 203 -15.71 -9.10 -3.37
CA LEU A 203 -15.24 -9.40 -2.01
C LEU A 203 -13.79 -9.87 -1.98
N ALA A 204 -13.36 -10.55 -3.05
CA ALA A 204 -11.97 -10.86 -3.36
C ALA A 204 -11.77 -10.94 -4.88
N ASN A 205 -10.56 -10.65 -5.35
CA ASN A 205 -10.21 -10.81 -6.76
C ASN A 205 -9.54 -12.17 -6.96
N LEU A 206 -10.29 -13.14 -7.48
CA LEU A 206 -9.81 -14.51 -7.71
C LEU A 206 -8.74 -14.57 -8.83
N PRO A 207 -7.94 -15.64 -8.90
CA PRO A 207 -7.01 -15.87 -10.01
C PRO A 207 -7.67 -15.69 -11.38
N THR A 208 -6.95 -15.04 -12.27
CA THR A 208 -7.36 -14.81 -13.66
C THR A 208 -6.13 -14.74 -14.56
N SER A 209 -6.24 -15.37 -15.73
CA SER A 209 -5.24 -15.31 -16.78
C SER A 209 -5.28 -14.00 -17.57
N HIS A 210 -6.36 -13.21 -17.43
CA HIS A 210 -6.45 -11.89 -18.05
C HIS A 210 -5.39 -10.95 -17.45
N SER A 211 -4.68 -10.24 -18.33
CA SER A 211 -3.62 -9.28 -17.98
C SER A 211 -2.54 -9.87 -17.05
N CYS A 212 -2.27 -11.17 -17.16
CA CYS A 212 -1.36 -11.90 -16.29
C CYS A 212 0.09 -11.85 -16.80
N LEU A 213 0.99 -11.29 -15.99
CA LEU A 213 2.42 -11.21 -16.26
C LEU A 213 3.18 -12.09 -15.26
N LEU A 214 3.91 -13.08 -15.76
CA LEU A 214 4.57 -14.14 -14.96
C LEU A 214 6.11 -14.10 -15.08
N GLY A 215 6.68 -12.90 -15.17
CA GLY A 215 8.14 -12.73 -15.28
C GLY A 215 8.69 -13.33 -16.57
N LYS A 216 9.67 -14.23 -16.45
CA LYS A 216 10.35 -14.87 -17.59
C LYS A 216 9.50 -15.94 -18.29
N ILE A 217 8.34 -16.31 -17.75
CA ILE A 217 7.48 -17.33 -18.35
C ILE A 217 6.70 -16.72 -19.51
N GLN A 218 6.94 -17.22 -20.72
CA GLN A 218 6.35 -16.71 -21.94
C GLN A 218 4.82 -16.96 -22.00
N GLU A 219 4.06 -15.90 -22.24
CA GLU A 219 2.61 -15.96 -22.42
C GLU A 219 2.21 -16.93 -23.55
N GLY A 220 1.12 -17.66 -23.32
CA GLY A 220 0.56 -18.62 -24.28
C GLY A 220 1.20 -20.01 -24.25
N THR A 221 2.28 -20.22 -23.51
CA THR A 221 2.85 -21.56 -23.29
C THR A 221 1.98 -22.42 -22.35
N PRO A 222 2.05 -23.76 -22.41
CA PRO A 222 1.31 -24.62 -21.48
C PRO A 222 1.65 -24.37 -20.01
N GLU A 223 2.91 -24.05 -19.73
CA GLU A 223 3.38 -23.67 -18.40
C GLU A 223 2.75 -22.36 -17.93
N TRP A 224 2.77 -21.32 -18.77
CA TRP A 224 2.11 -20.06 -18.48
C TRP A 224 0.62 -20.26 -18.21
N GLN A 225 -0.08 -21.04 -19.05
CA GLN A 225 -1.51 -21.28 -18.88
C GLN A 225 -1.84 -21.96 -17.55
N ARG A 226 -1.05 -22.97 -17.15
CA ARG A 226 -1.21 -23.63 -15.85
C ARG A 226 -1.09 -22.61 -14.72
N ILE A 227 0.01 -21.86 -14.70
CA ILE A 227 0.32 -20.91 -13.63
C ILE A 227 -0.71 -19.77 -13.60
N ALA A 228 -1.03 -19.17 -14.75
CA ALA A 228 -1.94 -18.04 -14.86
C ALA A 228 -3.37 -18.35 -14.37
N ASN A 229 -3.78 -19.61 -14.39
CA ASN A 229 -5.10 -20.05 -13.91
C ASN A 229 -5.19 -20.15 -12.38
N GLU A 230 -4.06 -20.25 -11.67
CA GLU A 230 -4.02 -20.44 -10.22
C GLU A 230 -3.24 -19.36 -9.47
N ALA A 231 -2.45 -18.54 -10.18
CA ALA A 231 -1.64 -17.49 -9.58
C ALA A 231 -2.53 -16.40 -8.94
N ALA A 232 -2.29 -16.12 -7.66
CA ALA A 232 -3.11 -15.19 -6.88
C ALA A 232 -2.85 -13.74 -7.29
N ARG A 233 -3.90 -12.91 -7.21
CA ARG A 233 -3.78 -11.46 -7.34
C ARG A 233 -2.94 -10.88 -6.20
N THR A 234 -2.19 -9.81 -6.50
CA THR A 234 -1.32 -9.13 -5.52
C THR A 234 -2.06 -8.12 -4.64
N ILE A 235 -3.39 -7.98 -4.80
CA ILE A 235 -4.20 -6.93 -4.16
C ILE A 235 -4.20 -6.98 -2.62
N PRO A 236 -4.45 -8.11 -1.95
CA PRO A 236 -4.45 -8.14 -0.49
C PRO A 236 -3.09 -8.56 0.06
N GLY A 237 -2.74 -7.98 1.21
CA GLY A 237 -1.71 -8.49 2.10
C GLY A 237 -2.10 -9.85 2.68
N ARG A 238 -1.11 -10.72 2.86
CA ARG A 238 -1.29 -12.11 3.31
C ARG A 238 -0.12 -12.52 4.22
N GLU A 239 -0.07 -13.80 4.54
CA GLU A 239 0.95 -14.43 5.38
C GLU A 239 2.40 -14.21 4.88
N ASN A 240 2.59 -13.91 3.60
CA ASN A 240 3.89 -13.60 2.99
C ASN A 240 4.28 -12.10 3.05
N GLY A 241 3.46 -11.27 3.69
CA GLY A 241 3.48 -9.82 3.48
C GLY A 241 2.66 -9.47 2.24
N GLY A 242 3.32 -9.05 1.18
CA GLY A 242 2.64 -8.57 -0.02
C GLY A 242 2.11 -7.17 0.19
N ASN A 243 0.86 -6.91 -0.22
CA ASN A 243 0.26 -5.59 -0.18
C ASN A 243 -0.31 -5.23 1.19
N CYS A 244 0.55 -4.75 2.08
CA CYS A 244 0.17 -4.46 3.45
C CYS A 244 -0.13 -2.98 3.68
N ASP A 245 0.39 -2.08 2.83
CA ASP A 245 0.13 -0.64 2.90
C ASP A 245 0.41 -0.03 4.28
N ILE A 246 1.54 -0.45 4.86
CA ILE A 246 1.96 0.00 6.20
C ILE A 246 2.93 1.15 6.02
N LYS A 247 2.44 2.40 6.20
CA LYS A 247 3.27 3.60 6.04
C LYS A 247 4.53 3.61 6.92
N ASN A 248 4.51 2.93 8.06
CA ASN A 248 5.63 2.84 8.99
C ASN A 248 6.73 1.88 8.51
N LEU A 249 6.49 1.03 7.50
CA LEU A 249 7.51 0.20 6.84
C LEU A 249 8.33 1.06 5.86
N SER A 250 9.03 2.05 6.41
CA SER A 250 9.68 3.13 5.66
C SER A 250 11.21 3.06 5.74
N ARG A 251 11.88 4.18 5.45
CA ARG A 251 13.35 4.26 5.40
C ARG A 251 13.98 3.87 6.73
N GLY A 252 14.88 2.90 6.66
CA GLY A 252 15.60 2.32 7.78
C GLY A 252 14.81 1.26 8.54
N SER A 253 13.59 0.93 8.12
CA SER A 253 12.84 -0.20 8.68
C SER A 253 13.49 -1.53 8.29
N LYS A 254 13.27 -2.54 9.12
CA LYS A 254 13.69 -3.92 8.86
C LYS A 254 12.51 -4.86 9.03
N VAL A 255 12.10 -5.53 7.95
CA VAL A 255 10.99 -6.49 7.96
C VAL A 255 11.52 -7.92 7.92
N TYR A 256 10.87 -8.80 8.65
CA TYR A 256 11.20 -10.22 8.76
C TYR A 256 10.11 -11.02 8.07
N LEU A 257 10.39 -11.44 6.83
CA LEU A 257 9.45 -12.15 5.98
C LEU A 257 9.61 -13.67 6.12
N PRO A 258 8.52 -14.44 6.23
CA PRO A 258 8.60 -15.90 6.18
C PRO A 258 9.03 -16.40 4.79
N VAL A 259 9.89 -17.42 4.75
CA VAL A 259 10.34 -18.06 3.52
C VAL A 259 9.52 -19.34 3.29
N PHE A 260 8.83 -19.41 2.15
CA PHE A 260 7.98 -20.57 1.80
C PHE A 260 8.49 -21.39 0.61
N VAL A 261 9.46 -20.86 -0.14
CA VAL A 261 10.10 -21.52 -1.29
C VAL A 261 11.60 -21.33 -1.23
N GLU A 262 12.35 -22.21 -1.91
CA GLU A 262 13.80 -22.04 -2.07
C GLU A 262 14.12 -20.67 -2.70
N GLY A 263 15.08 -19.95 -2.13
CA GLY A 263 15.50 -18.63 -2.57
C GLY A 263 14.61 -17.49 -2.09
N ALA A 264 13.52 -17.78 -1.37
CA ALA A 264 12.48 -16.85 -0.92
C ALA A 264 11.68 -16.15 -2.04
N ASN A 265 12.30 -15.86 -3.19
CA ASN A 265 11.69 -15.16 -4.33
C ASN A 265 11.06 -13.84 -3.86
N LEU A 266 11.90 -12.94 -3.34
CA LEU A 266 11.52 -11.63 -2.82
C LEU A 266 11.07 -10.71 -3.96
N SER A 267 9.91 -10.08 -3.83
CA SER A 267 9.42 -9.05 -4.75
C SER A 267 8.93 -7.82 -4.01
N THR A 268 9.00 -6.68 -4.69
CA THR A 268 8.52 -5.39 -4.18
C THR A 268 7.94 -4.54 -5.31
N GLY A 269 7.05 -3.62 -4.97
CA GLY A 269 6.38 -2.72 -5.90
C GLY A 269 5.63 -1.65 -5.12
N ASP A 270 4.82 -0.87 -5.85
CA ASP A 270 3.80 -0.01 -5.24
C ASP A 270 4.40 1.07 -4.34
N MET A 271 5.24 1.94 -4.89
CA MET A 271 5.91 2.95 -4.09
C MET A 271 4.97 4.09 -3.74
N HIS A 272 4.97 4.41 -2.45
CA HIS A 272 4.21 5.50 -1.89
C HIS A 272 5.15 6.61 -1.43
N PHE A 273 4.98 7.83 -1.95
CA PHE A 273 5.68 9.00 -1.39
C PHE A 273 5.22 9.27 0.06
N SER A 274 3.92 9.10 0.32
CA SER A 274 3.27 9.24 1.62
C SER A 274 1.90 8.59 1.60
N GLN A 275 1.40 8.15 2.75
CA GLN A 275 0.08 7.53 2.89
C GLN A 275 -0.52 7.87 4.27
N GLY A 276 -1.84 7.96 4.35
CA GLY A 276 -2.60 7.97 5.59
C GLY A 276 -2.95 6.55 6.06
N ASP A 277 -3.16 6.34 7.36
CA ASP A 277 -3.55 4.99 7.83
C ASP A 277 -4.89 4.55 7.25
N GLY A 278 -4.91 3.28 6.82
CA GLY A 278 -6.05 2.65 6.18
C GLY A 278 -6.23 3.01 4.71
N GLU A 279 -5.36 3.87 4.15
CA GLU A 279 -5.26 4.11 2.70
C GLU A 279 -6.64 4.38 2.08
N VAL A 280 -7.42 5.23 2.76
CA VAL A 280 -8.89 5.16 2.74
C VAL A 280 -9.51 5.35 1.35
N SER A 281 -8.81 6.01 0.43
CA SER A 281 -9.29 6.19 -0.95
C SER A 281 -9.08 4.99 -1.88
N PHE A 282 -8.33 3.97 -1.46
CA PHE A 282 -7.96 2.74 -2.17
C PHE A 282 -7.15 2.92 -3.47
N CYS A 283 -7.35 4.00 -4.22
CA CYS A 283 -6.29 4.55 -5.08
C CYS A 283 -5.49 5.55 -4.22
N GLY A 284 -5.10 5.09 -3.05
CA GLY A 284 -4.54 5.87 -1.96
C GLY A 284 -3.05 5.71 -1.89
N ALA A 285 -2.49 6.31 -0.85
CA ALA A 285 -1.16 6.91 -0.89
C ALA A 285 -0.99 7.96 -2.00
N ILE A 286 0.21 8.55 -2.03
CA ILE A 286 0.75 9.24 -3.19
C ILE A 286 1.57 8.21 -3.98
N GLU A 287 0.91 7.65 -4.98
CA GLU A 287 1.42 6.61 -5.86
C GLU A 287 2.53 7.14 -6.76
N MET A 288 3.65 6.42 -6.90
CA MET A 288 4.77 6.85 -7.74
C MET A 288 5.58 5.66 -8.28
N SER A 289 6.32 5.90 -9.36
CA SER A 289 7.51 5.09 -9.66
C SER A 289 8.61 5.42 -8.64
N GLY A 290 9.44 4.44 -8.28
CA GLY A 290 10.45 4.66 -7.26
C GLY A 290 11.56 3.64 -7.23
N PHE A 291 12.39 3.72 -6.20
CA PHE A 291 13.43 2.75 -5.92
C PHE A 291 13.48 2.39 -4.44
N LEU A 292 13.97 1.17 -4.17
CA LEU A 292 14.43 0.75 -2.86
C LEU A 292 15.89 0.33 -2.96
N GLU A 293 16.68 0.76 -1.99
CA GLU A 293 18.01 0.20 -1.70
C GLU A 293 17.86 -0.70 -0.49
N LEU A 294 18.17 -1.98 -0.68
CA LEU A 294 17.87 -3.06 0.24
C LEU A 294 19.14 -3.80 0.64
N LYS A 295 19.07 -4.41 1.83
CA LYS A 295 20.01 -5.42 2.29
C LYS A 295 19.24 -6.59 2.90
N CYS A 296 19.62 -7.80 2.54
CA CYS A 296 18.97 -9.02 3.03
C CYS A 296 19.89 -9.82 3.96
N GLU A 297 19.30 -10.52 4.91
CA GLU A 297 19.95 -11.51 5.78
C GLU A 297 19.06 -12.74 5.92
N ILE A 298 19.65 -13.94 5.86
CA ILE A 298 18.92 -15.19 6.03
C ILE A 298 19.06 -15.67 7.47
N ILE A 299 17.94 -15.73 8.20
CA ILE A 299 17.87 -16.31 9.54
C ILE A 299 17.40 -17.75 9.41
N ARG A 300 18.36 -18.68 9.43
CA ARG A 300 18.12 -20.11 9.23
C ARG A 300 17.16 -20.67 10.28
N GLY A 301 16.07 -21.30 9.83
CA GLY A 301 15.01 -21.83 10.70
C GLY A 301 14.25 -20.77 11.50
N GLY A 302 14.37 -19.49 11.15
CA GLY A 302 13.83 -18.37 11.91
C GLY A 302 12.32 -18.40 12.11
N MET A 303 11.54 -18.99 11.19
CA MET A 303 10.08 -19.04 11.35
C MET A 303 9.70 -19.85 12.59
N LYS A 304 10.37 -20.98 12.81
CA LYS A 304 10.12 -21.83 13.98
C LYS A 304 10.49 -21.12 15.29
N GLU A 305 11.56 -20.35 15.27
CA GLU A 305 12.08 -19.68 16.47
C GLU A 305 11.25 -18.44 16.85
N TYR A 306 10.83 -17.64 15.87
CA TYR A 306 10.26 -16.32 16.12
C TYR A 306 8.81 -16.14 15.67
N LEU A 307 8.31 -16.92 14.70
CA LEU A 307 6.94 -16.80 14.19
C LEU A 307 6.09 -18.01 14.62
N THR A 308 5.60 -17.98 15.86
CA THR A 308 4.64 -18.99 16.33
C THR A 308 3.37 -18.92 15.48
N PRO A 309 2.96 -20.00 14.78
CA PRO A 309 1.77 -19.96 13.94
C PRO A 309 0.50 -19.71 14.74
N VAL A 310 -0.34 -18.79 14.25
CA VAL A 310 -1.65 -18.46 14.81
C VAL A 310 -2.71 -18.73 13.75
N GLY A 311 -3.05 -20.01 13.59
CA GLY A 311 -4.03 -20.47 12.62
C GLY A 311 -4.03 -22.00 12.47
N PRO A 312 -4.79 -22.54 11.50
CA PRO A 312 -5.01 -23.99 11.37
C PRO A 312 -3.78 -24.76 10.86
N THR A 313 -2.77 -24.09 10.29
CA THR A 313 -1.56 -24.74 9.76
C THR A 313 -0.29 -23.97 10.16
N ALA A 314 0.88 -24.61 10.03
CA ALA A 314 2.17 -23.98 10.30
C ALA A 314 2.50 -22.79 9.36
N LEU A 315 1.74 -22.61 8.28
CA LEU A 315 1.89 -21.52 7.32
C LEU A 315 1.17 -20.24 7.75
N HIS A 316 0.33 -20.29 8.80
CA HIS A 316 -0.40 -19.14 9.32
C HIS A 316 0.49 -18.31 10.25
N VAL A 317 1.49 -17.71 9.63
CA VAL A 317 2.41 -16.74 10.23
C VAL A 317 2.27 -15.42 9.49
N ASN A 318 2.67 -14.32 10.12
CA ASN A 318 2.67 -13.00 9.48
C ASN A 318 4.04 -12.35 9.69
N PRO A 319 4.48 -11.46 8.77
CA PRO A 319 5.69 -10.70 8.97
C PRO A 319 5.66 -9.87 10.25
N ILE A 320 6.84 -9.64 10.81
CA ILE A 320 7.08 -8.63 11.85
C ILE A 320 8.10 -7.63 11.32
N PHE A 321 8.13 -6.41 11.87
CA PHE A 321 9.12 -5.42 11.44
C PHE A 321 9.51 -4.46 12.56
N GLU A 322 10.71 -3.92 12.42
CA GLU A 322 11.21 -2.78 13.19
C GLU A 322 10.95 -1.51 12.39
N ILE A 323 10.38 -0.50 13.05
CA ILE A 323 10.18 0.83 12.44
C ILE A 323 11.55 1.50 12.28
N GLY A 324 11.77 2.13 11.13
CA GLY A 324 12.97 2.88 10.84
C GLY A 324 13.15 4.11 11.74
N PRO A 325 14.39 4.58 11.92
CA PRO A 325 14.69 5.73 12.76
C PRO A 325 14.39 7.09 12.09
N VAL A 326 13.84 7.10 10.87
CA VAL A 326 13.59 8.30 10.07
C VAL A 326 12.10 8.43 9.77
N GLU A 327 11.45 9.40 10.40
CA GLU A 327 10.03 9.72 10.15
C GLU A 327 9.79 11.24 10.16
N PRO A 328 8.77 11.73 9.42
CA PRO A 328 8.23 13.06 9.62
C PRO A 328 7.86 13.35 11.07
N ARG A 329 8.51 14.35 11.67
CA ARG A 329 8.19 14.76 13.03
C ARG A 329 7.07 15.80 13.05
N PHE A 330 5.89 15.38 13.51
CA PHE A 330 4.78 16.29 13.82
C PHE A 330 4.55 16.38 15.33
N SER A 331 4.46 17.60 15.86
CA SER A 331 4.28 17.86 17.29
C SER A 331 2.84 18.14 17.71
N GLU A 332 1.98 18.52 16.77
CA GLU A 332 0.62 18.95 17.04
C GLU A 332 -0.38 18.24 16.13
N TRP A 333 -1.36 17.59 16.76
CA TRP A 333 -2.34 16.74 16.10
C TRP A 333 -3.76 17.19 16.45
N LEU A 334 -4.67 17.13 15.48
CA LEU A 334 -6.10 17.25 15.70
C LEU A 334 -6.74 15.87 15.51
N VAL A 335 -7.39 15.35 16.54
CA VAL A 335 -7.89 13.97 16.57
C VAL A 335 -9.41 13.94 16.45
N PHE A 336 -9.89 13.08 15.56
CA PHE A 336 -11.31 12.86 15.28
C PHE A 336 -11.69 11.45 15.73
N GLU A 337 -12.78 11.35 16.49
CA GLU A 337 -13.29 10.08 16.99
C GLU A 337 -14.43 9.55 16.11
N GLY A 338 -14.58 8.23 16.12
CA GLY A 338 -15.71 7.53 15.56
C GLY A 338 -16.02 6.26 16.36
N ILE A 339 -17.28 5.83 16.31
CA ILE A 339 -17.80 4.68 17.05
C ILE A 339 -18.58 3.74 16.13
N SER A 340 -18.88 2.52 16.58
CA SER A 340 -19.66 1.50 15.84
C SER A 340 -21.15 1.83 15.65
N VAL A 341 -21.46 3.09 15.32
CA VAL A 341 -22.80 3.58 14.95
C VAL A 341 -22.69 4.27 13.61
N ASP A 342 -23.40 3.75 12.60
CA ASP A 342 -23.30 4.25 11.23
C ASP A 342 -24.05 5.57 11.00
N GLU A 343 -23.94 6.10 9.77
CA GLU A 343 -24.59 7.33 9.29
C GLU A 343 -26.11 7.35 9.49
N SER A 344 -26.77 6.18 9.51
CA SER A 344 -28.21 6.07 9.71
C SER A 344 -28.61 6.06 11.19
N GLY A 345 -27.63 6.00 12.09
CA GLY A 345 -27.83 5.82 13.53
C GLY A 345 -28.01 4.36 13.94
N LYS A 346 -27.76 3.40 13.04
CA LYS A 346 -27.85 1.97 13.36
C LYS A 346 -26.64 1.55 14.20
N GLN A 347 -26.92 0.82 15.26
CA GLN A 347 -25.91 0.22 16.14
C GLN A 347 -25.30 -1.03 15.49
N HIS A 348 -23.97 -1.09 15.46
CA HIS A 348 -23.17 -2.28 15.12
C HIS A 348 -22.47 -2.80 16.38
N PHE A 349 -21.96 -4.04 16.37
CA PHE A 349 -21.34 -4.65 17.56
C PHE A 349 -19.82 -4.75 17.39
N LEU A 350 -19.08 -3.93 18.13
CA LEU A 350 -17.61 -3.87 18.15
C LEU A 350 -16.98 -3.78 16.74
N ASP A 351 -17.64 -3.05 15.85
CA ASP A 351 -17.20 -2.87 14.47
C ASP A 351 -16.23 -1.69 14.36
N ALA A 352 -14.94 -1.99 14.28
CA ALA A 352 -13.87 -1.00 14.12
C ALA A 352 -13.87 -0.34 12.73
N SER A 353 -14.37 -1.03 11.69
CA SER A 353 -14.45 -0.50 10.34
C SER A 353 -15.49 0.62 10.26
N VAL A 354 -16.67 0.40 10.83
CA VAL A 354 -17.69 1.46 11.00
C VAL A 354 -17.12 2.59 11.85
N ALA A 355 -16.50 2.29 12.99
CA ALA A 355 -15.91 3.31 13.85
C ALA A 355 -14.88 4.18 13.11
N TYR A 356 -13.99 3.58 12.31
CA TYR A 356 -13.01 4.32 11.54
C TYR A 356 -13.65 5.14 10.42
N LYS A 357 -14.67 4.62 9.75
CA LYS A 357 -15.48 5.37 8.77
C LYS A 357 -16.05 6.64 9.38
N ARG A 358 -16.60 6.55 10.60
CA ARG A 358 -17.12 7.71 11.34
C ARG A 358 -16.02 8.73 11.65
N ALA A 359 -14.85 8.30 12.07
CA ALA A 359 -13.72 9.19 12.33
C ALA A 359 -13.27 9.95 11.08
N VAL A 360 -13.15 9.25 9.93
CA VAL A 360 -12.80 9.85 8.63
C VAL A 360 -13.86 10.85 8.18
N LEU A 361 -15.15 10.49 8.24
CA LEU A 361 -16.25 11.39 7.88
C LEU A 361 -16.27 12.65 8.75
N ASN A 362 -16.05 12.51 10.06
CA ASN A 362 -15.96 13.64 10.99
C ASN A 362 -14.81 14.59 10.63
N ALA A 363 -13.66 14.05 10.25
CA ALA A 363 -12.53 14.83 9.76
C ALA A 363 -12.84 15.58 8.45
N ILE A 364 -13.46 14.91 7.47
CA ILE A 364 -13.87 15.52 6.19
C ILE A 364 -14.83 16.68 6.43
N GLU A 365 -15.89 16.48 7.23
CA GLU A 365 -16.84 17.52 7.57
C GLU A 365 -16.17 18.71 8.27
N TYR A 366 -15.21 18.45 9.14
CA TYR A 366 -14.46 19.49 9.81
C TYR A 366 -13.59 20.31 8.84
N LEU A 367 -12.78 19.64 8.03
CA LEU A 367 -11.89 20.29 7.06
C LEU A 367 -12.67 21.10 6.02
N SER A 368 -13.87 20.65 5.63
CA SER A 368 -14.73 21.39 4.69
C SER A 368 -15.11 22.80 5.17
N LYS A 369 -15.14 23.03 6.50
CA LYS A 369 -15.41 24.35 7.09
C LYS A 369 -14.28 25.36 6.86
N PHE A 370 -13.12 24.90 6.41
CA PHE A 370 -11.95 25.73 6.06
C PHE A 370 -11.82 25.97 4.55
N GLY A 371 -12.81 25.54 3.75
CA GLY A 371 -12.89 25.81 2.31
C GLY A 371 -12.40 24.69 1.41
N TYR A 372 -11.97 23.56 1.96
CA TYR A 372 -11.73 22.34 1.17
C TYR A 372 -13.05 21.76 0.67
N SER A 373 -13.08 21.26 -0.57
CA SER A 373 -14.14 20.33 -0.97
C SER A 373 -14.03 19.04 -0.16
N LYS A 374 -15.12 18.28 -0.09
CA LYS A 374 -15.12 17.01 0.63
C LYS A 374 -14.20 15.98 -0.05
N GLU A 375 -14.13 16.00 -1.37
CA GLU A 375 -13.20 15.20 -2.17
C GLU A 375 -11.74 15.57 -1.91
N GLN A 376 -11.41 16.87 -1.83
CA GLN A 376 -10.07 17.33 -1.46
C GLN A 376 -9.69 16.84 -0.07
N ALA A 377 -10.59 16.97 0.91
CA ALA A 377 -10.35 16.46 2.25
C ALA A 377 -10.17 14.94 2.26
N TYR A 378 -10.98 14.19 1.51
CA TYR A 378 -10.87 12.73 1.46
C TYR A 378 -9.56 12.26 0.82
N LEU A 379 -9.20 12.82 -0.34
CA LEU A 379 -7.90 12.56 -0.99
C LEU A 379 -6.75 12.91 -0.04
N LEU A 380 -6.81 14.06 0.64
CA LEU A 380 -5.80 14.47 1.61
C LEU A 380 -5.64 13.44 2.74
N LEU A 381 -6.74 12.95 3.31
CA LEU A 381 -6.69 11.97 4.40
C LEU A 381 -6.13 10.61 3.97
N SER A 382 -6.21 10.28 2.68
CA SER A 382 -5.62 9.05 2.13
C SER A 382 -4.10 9.12 1.95
N CYS A 383 -3.54 10.32 1.80
CA CYS A 383 -2.13 10.51 1.41
C CYS A 383 -1.27 11.27 2.42
N CYS A 384 -1.83 12.18 3.22
CA CYS A 384 -1.08 12.82 4.29
C CYS A 384 -0.80 11.81 5.41
N PRO A 385 0.30 11.96 6.16
CA PRO A 385 0.71 11.02 7.20
C PRO A 385 -0.15 11.15 8.47
N CYS A 386 -1.47 10.97 8.32
CA CYS A 386 -2.43 10.90 9.41
C CYS A 386 -2.34 9.56 10.13
N GLU A 387 -2.74 9.54 11.40
CA GLU A 387 -2.67 8.36 12.25
C GLU A 387 -4.07 7.82 12.56
N GLY A 388 -4.32 6.60 12.10
CA GLY A 388 -5.50 5.81 12.40
C GLY A 388 -5.20 4.89 13.58
N ARG A 389 -6.08 4.88 14.59
CA ARG A 389 -5.93 3.97 15.72
C ARG A 389 -7.25 3.25 16.00
N ILE A 390 -7.18 1.94 16.20
CA ILE A 390 -8.18 1.22 16.97
C ILE A 390 -7.91 1.57 18.44
N SER A 391 -8.62 2.57 18.95
CA SER A 391 -8.40 3.09 20.30
C SER A 391 -8.99 2.19 21.38
N GLY A 392 -10.16 1.61 21.12
CA GLY A 392 -10.81 0.64 21.99
C GLY A 392 -11.63 -0.36 21.17
N ILE A 393 -11.51 -1.65 21.49
CA ILE A 393 -12.17 -2.74 20.74
C ILE A 393 -12.92 -3.73 21.64
N VAL A 394 -13.11 -3.39 22.91
CA VAL A 394 -13.64 -4.30 23.93
C VAL A 394 -14.88 -3.77 24.64
N ASP A 395 -15.11 -2.46 24.61
CA ASP A 395 -16.19 -1.80 25.35
C ASP A 395 -17.52 -1.91 24.61
N ALA A 396 -18.24 -3.01 24.85
CA ALA A 396 -19.52 -3.26 24.20
C ALA A 396 -20.54 -2.13 24.46
N PRO A 397 -21.29 -1.67 23.42
CA PRO A 397 -21.34 -2.25 22.07
C PRO A 397 -20.34 -1.63 21.08
N ASN A 398 -19.61 -0.58 21.43
CA ASN A 398 -18.91 0.28 20.47
C ASN A 398 -17.40 0.04 20.49
N ALA A 399 -16.84 -0.32 19.33
CA ALA A 399 -15.45 -0.02 19.08
C ALA A 399 -15.28 1.52 18.97
N VAL A 400 -14.11 2.00 19.34
CA VAL A 400 -13.70 3.41 19.17
C VAL A 400 -12.47 3.42 18.29
N ALA A 401 -12.57 4.15 17.19
CA ALA A 401 -11.44 4.43 16.32
C ALA A 401 -11.19 5.94 16.25
N THR A 402 -9.94 6.31 16.06
CA THR A 402 -9.54 7.71 15.93
C THR A 402 -8.74 7.94 14.67
N LEU A 403 -8.89 9.12 14.08
CA LEU A 403 -8.05 9.64 13.00
C LEU A 403 -7.39 10.94 13.46
N ALA A 404 -6.07 10.97 13.56
CA ALA A 404 -5.30 12.14 13.94
C ALA A 404 -4.64 12.78 12.72
N ILE A 405 -4.87 14.08 12.52
CA ILE A 405 -4.30 14.85 11.42
C ILE A 405 -3.19 15.76 11.96
N PRO A 406 -2.00 15.76 11.36
CA PRO A 406 -0.94 16.68 11.75
C PRO A 406 -1.31 18.10 11.32
N THR A 407 -1.50 19.00 12.28
CA THR A 407 -1.99 20.36 12.00
C THR A 407 -0.99 21.20 11.20
N ALA A 408 0.29 20.86 11.26
CA ALA A 408 1.39 21.58 10.61
C ALA A 408 1.48 21.38 9.08
N ILE A 409 0.70 20.46 8.50
CA ILE A 409 0.69 20.23 7.04
C ILE A 409 -0.08 21.31 6.27
N SER A 410 -0.90 22.08 6.99
CA SER A 410 -1.78 23.11 6.45
C SER A 410 -1.18 24.50 6.68
N ASP A 411 -1.26 25.36 5.67
CA ASP A 411 -0.92 26.79 5.76
C ASP A 411 -1.97 27.60 6.54
N GLN A 412 -3.04 26.96 7.01
CA GLN A 412 -4.07 27.55 7.86
C GLN A 412 -4.08 26.86 9.23
N ASP A 413 -4.29 27.64 10.28
CA ASP A 413 -4.51 27.11 11.63
C ASP A 413 -5.92 26.50 11.74
N ILE A 414 -5.97 25.18 11.61
CA ILE A 414 -7.20 24.39 11.67
C ILE A 414 -7.69 24.10 13.09
N ARG A 415 -7.08 24.66 14.15
CA ARG A 415 -7.51 24.36 15.53
C ARG A 415 -8.82 25.09 15.87
N PRO A 416 -9.69 24.48 16.72
CA PRO A 416 -10.87 25.17 17.24
C PRO A 416 -10.49 26.45 18.01
N LYS A 417 -11.15 27.57 17.70
CA LYS A 417 -10.96 28.86 18.39
C LYS A 417 -12.27 29.35 19.00
N ARG A 418 -12.18 30.11 20.11
CA ARG A 418 -13.35 30.77 20.73
C ARG A 418 -14.01 31.69 19.69
N LEU A 419 -15.27 31.41 19.38
CA LEU A 419 -16.01 32.04 18.28
C LEU A 419 -16.17 33.55 18.50
N GLY A 420 -15.66 34.34 17.54
CA GLY A 420 -16.03 35.75 17.34
C GLY A 420 -16.50 36.01 15.90
N HIS A 421 -15.81 35.43 14.91
CA HIS A 421 -16.15 35.54 13.49
C HIS A 421 -15.76 34.27 12.69
N GLY A 422 -16.18 33.08 13.12
CA GLY A 422 -16.01 31.81 12.36
C GLY A 422 -14.58 31.45 11.94
N PRO A 423 -14.39 30.33 11.23
CA PRO A 423 -13.15 30.06 10.50
C PRO A 423 -13.02 31.10 9.38
N LYS A 424 -11.88 31.77 9.28
CA LYS A 424 -11.54 32.63 8.14
C LYS A 424 -10.30 32.07 7.47
N LEU A 425 -10.35 31.95 6.15
CA LEU A 425 -9.18 31.71 5.30
C LEU A 425 -8.08 32.70 5.68
N ARG A 426 -7.04 32.22 6.33
CA ARG A 426 -5.86 33.02 6.67
C ARG A 426 -4.65 32.21 6.26
N ARG A 427 -4.21 32.42 5.02
CA ARG A 427 -2.97 31.86 4.49
C ARG A 427 -1.82 32.35 5.38
N LEU A 428 -1.03 31.44 5.92
CA LEU A 428 0.23 31.79 6.56
C LEU A 428 1.19 32.27 5.47
N PRO A 429 1.88 33.41 5.67
CA PRO A 429 2.80 33.97 4.66
C PRO A 429 4.01 33.08 4.35
N ASP A 430 4.22 31.99 5.11
CA ASP A 430 5.45 31.20 5.08
C ASP A 430 5.28 29.78 4.50
N VAL A 431 4.12 29.45 3.92
CA VAL A 431 3.98 28.25 3.09
C VAL A 431 4.00 28.69 1.63
N LEU A 432 5.23 28.79 1.11
CA LEU A 432 5.65 29.17 -0.25
C LEU A 432 6.02 30.66 -0.45
N ARG A 433 7.33 30.92 -0.38
CA ARG A 433 8.04 31.38 -1.58
C ARG A 433 8.87 30.24 -2.13
#